data_AF-A0A1I7XY67-F1
#
_entry.id   AF-A0A1I7XY67-F1
#
_cell.length_a   1.000
_cell.length_b   1.000
_cell.length_c   1.000
_cell.angle_alpha   90.00
_cell.angle_beta   90.00
_cell.angle_gamma   90.00
#
_symmetry.space_group_name_H-M   'P 1'
#
loop_
_entity.id
_entity.type
_entity.pdbx_description
1 polymer ?
#
loop_
_entity_poly.entity_id
_entity_poly.type
_entity_poly.pdbx_seq_one_letter_code
_entity_poly.pdbx_strand_id
1 'polypeptide(L)'
;MDSIPYNFIEEVILRTSSTERSSFVSLQGHWGRYAKLLVEETDDFKLFVNLDSLPDLYSYVYQEGTSISAADILQRKRTNLRNLVVLSAPGVHPGAEKITDKESKM
;
A
#
# COMPACT_ATOMS: atom_id res chain seq x y z
N MET A 1 -21.59 -0.99 30.16
CA MET A 1 -21.42 -0.81 28.72
C MET A 1 -19.99 -1.22 28.44
N ASP A 2 -19.78 -2.32 27.72
CA ASP A 2 -18.42 -2.80 27.46
C ASP A 2 -17.76 -1.80 26.51
N SER A 3 -16.72 -1.12 27.00
CA SER A 3 -15.99 -0.15 26.19
C SER A 3 -15.18 -0.88 25.13
N ILE A 4 -15.23 -0.41 23.89
CA ILE A 4 -14.40 -0.95 22.82
C ILE A 4 -12.92 -0.75 23.19
N PRO A 5 -12.09 -1.80 23.12
CA PRO A 5 -10.67 -1.70 23.42
C PRO A 5 -9.96 -0.67 22.51
N TYR A 6 -9.07 0.14 23.09
CA TYR A 6 -8.33 1.18 22.34
C TYR A 6 -7.52 0.60 21.17
N ASN A 7 -6.87 -0.55 21.37
CA ASN A 7 -6.11 -1.25 20.36
C ASN A 7 -6.97 -1.69 19.16
N PHE A 8 -8.25 -2.01 19.38
CA PHE A 8 -9.16 -2.34 18.28
C PHE A 8 -9.40 -1.12 17.38
N ILE A 9 -9.66 0.05 17.97
CA ILE A 9 -9.89 1.27 17.20
C ILE A 9 -8.62 1.67 16.44
N GLU A 10 -7.46 1.56 17.08
CA GLU A 10 -6.17 1.81 16.45
C GLU A 10 -5.95 0.93 15.21
N GLU A 11 -6.12 -0.38 15.34
CA GLU A 11 -5.99 -1.33 14.23
C GLU A 11 -6.98 -1.06 13.10
N VAL A 12 -8.22 -0.66 13.43
CA VAL A 12 -9.20 -0.26 12.42
C VAL A 12 -8.67 0.93 11.63
N ILE A 13 -8.31 2.04 12.29
CA ILE A 13 -7.82 3.25 11.61
C ILE A 13 -6.54 2.95 10.80
N LEU A 14 -5.65 2.12 11.33
CA LEU A 14 -4.41 1.72 10.65
C LEU A 14 -4.70 0.97 9.34
N ARG A 15 -5.70 0.08 9.32
CA ARG A 15 -5.97 -0.81 8.17
C ARG A 15 -6.93 -0.24 7.13
N THR A 16 -7.64 0.86 7.41
CA THR A 16 -8.53 1.44 6.39
C THR A 16 -7.74 1.99 5.20
N SER A 17 -8.40 2.16 4.06
CA SER A 17 -7.80 2.92 2.96
C SER A 17 -7.53 4.37 3.37
N SER A 18 -6.58 5.04 2.70
CA SER A 18 -6.31 6.48 2.90
C SER A 18 -7.59 7.34 2.77
N THR A 19 -8.45 7.01 1.81
CA THR A 19 -9.74 7.68 1.61
C THR A 19 -10.68 7.51 2.81
N GLU A 20 -10.86 6.29 3.31
CA GLU A 20 -11.69 6.05 4.49
C GLU A 20 -11.08 6.69 5.75
N ARG A 21 -9.75 6.67 5.86
CA ARG A 21 -9.01 7.23 6.99
C ARG A 21 -9.25 8.73 7.15
N SER A 22 -9.42 9.44 6.03
CA SER A 22 -9.77 10.86 6.03
C SER A 22 -11.08 11.17 6.77
N SER A 23 -12.01 10.21 6.82
CA SER A 23 -13.27 10.36 7.58
C SER A 23 -13.01 10.48 9.09
N PHE A 24 -12.01 9.76 9.60
CA PHE A 24 -11.63 9.78 11.02
C PHE A 24 -10.90 11.07 11.41
N VAL A 25 -10.28 11.78 10.47
CA VAL A 25 -9.58 13.06 10.74
C VAL A 25 -10.51 14.11 11.34
N SER A 26 -11.81 14.05 11.01
CA SER A 26 -12.83 14.96 11.53
C SER A 26 -13.19 14.72 13.00
N LEU A 27 -12.80 13.57 13.58
CA LEU A 27 -13.09 13.24 14.97
C LEU A 27 -12.31 14.15 15.92
N GLN A 28 -12.95 14.55 17.02
CA GLN A 28 -12.26 15.29 18.06
C GLN A 28 -11.35 14.37 18.90
N GLY A 29 -10.30 14.95 19.48
CA GLY A 29 -9.45 14.26 20.45
C GLY A 29 -8.40 13.35 19.82
N HIS A 30 -8.11 12.22 20.48
CA HIS A 30 -6.99 11.35 20.14
C HIS A 30 -7.14 10.74 18.74
N TRP A 31 -8.32 10.21 18.41
CA TRP A 31 -8.53 9.46 17.17
C TRP A 31 -8.42 10.32 15.90
N GLY A 32 -8.90 11.57 15.93
CA GLY A 32 -8.71 12.47 14.80
C GLY A 32 -7.25 12.87 14.60
N ARG A 33 -6.50 13.12 15.69
CA ARG A 33 -5.06 13.38 15.60
C ARG A 33 -4.29 12.18 15.08
N TYR A 34 -4.64 10.97 15.53
CA TYR A 34 -4.01 9.73 15.07
C TYR A 34 -4.30 9.46 13.59
N ALA A 35 -5.56 9.61 13.16
CA ALA A 35 -5.93 9.47 11.75
C ALA A 35 -5.22 10.50 10.86
N LYS A 36 -5.11 11.75 11.32
CA LYS A 36 -4.39 12.81 10.61
C LYS A 36 -2.92 12.45 10.40
N LEU A 37 -2.24 12.03 11.47
CA LEU A 37 -0.85 11.57 11.41
C LEU A 37 -0.68 10.44 10.39
N LEU A 38 -1.58 9.46 10.41
CA LEU A 38 -1.52 8.34 9.48
C LEU A 38 -1.79 8.75 8.03
N VAL A 39 -2.66 9.72 7.76
CA VAL A 39 -2.86 10.27 6.40
C VAL A 39 -1.60 10.98 5.91
N GLU A 40 -0.91 11.71 6.78
CA GLU A 40 0.30 12.47 6.43
C GLU A 40 1.56 11.60 6.29
N GLU A 41 1.65 10.51 7.06
CA GLU A 41 2.87 9.67 7.12
C GLU A 41 2.74 8.34 6.37
N THR A 42 1.61 8.04 5.72
CA THR A 42 1.43 6.78 4.95
C THR A 42 1.55 7.03 3.47
N ASP A 43 2.51 6.34 2.85
CA ASP A 43 2.71 6.40 1.41
C ASP A 43 1.79 5.41 0.68
N ASP A 44 0.88 5.95 -0.15
CA ASP A 44 0.06 5.14 -1.05
C ASP A 44 0.85 4.77 -2.31
N PHE A 45 0.73 3.51 -2.74
CA PHE A 45 1.29 3.04 -4.01
C PHE A 45 0.35 2.09 -4.75
N LYS A 46 0.59 1.90 -6.04
CA LYS A 46 -0.09 0.89 -6.86
C LYS A 46 0.91 -0.19 -7.28
N LEU A 47 0.48 -1.44 -7.25
CA LEU A 47 1.26 -2.56 -7.78
C LEU A 47 0.62 -3.01 -9.08
N PHE A 48 1.41 -3.11 -10.13
CA PHE A 48 1.00 -3.67 -11.42
C PHE A 48 1.66 -5.03 -11.61
N VAL A 49 0.90 -6.01 -12.08
CA VAL A 49 1.38 -7.36 -12.39
C VAL A 49 1.02 -7.67 -13.85
N ASN A 50 2.04 -7.90 -14.68
CA ASN A 50 1.85 -8.27 -16.07
C ASN A 50 1.91 -9.79 -16.24
N LEU A 51 0.82 -10.38 -16.75
CA LEU A 51 0.71 -11.81 -17.02
C LEU A 51 1.10 -12.19 -18.47
N ASP A 52 1.30 -11.21 -19.36
CA ASP A 52 1.54 -11.46 -20.79
C ASP A 52 2.96 -11.98 -21.09
N SER A 53 3.90 -11.74 -20.17
CA SER A 53 5.34 -12.00 -20.35
C SER A 53 5.76 -13.45 -20.03
N LEU A 54 4.89 -14.42 -20.33
CA LEU A 54 5.17 -15.85 -20.09
C LEU A 54 6.47 -16.28 -20.77
N PRO A 55 7.31 -17.10 -20.11
CA PRO A 55 7.02 -17.91 -18.92
C PRO A 55 7.15 -17.19 -17.57
N ASP A 56 7.58 -15.93 -17.54
CA ASP A 56 7.91 -15.20 -16.31
C ASP A 56 6.82 -14.17 -15.93
N LEU A 57 6.70 -13.90 -14.64
CA LEU A 57 5.82 -12.84 -14.12
C LEU A 57 6.63 -11.60 -13.80
N TYR A 58 6.11 -10.44 -14.20
CA TYR A 58 6.74 -9.14 -13.93
C TYR A 58 5.80 -8.24 -13.16
N SER A 59 6.34 -7.46 -12.24
CA SER A 59 5.60 -6.42 -11.54
C SER A 59 6.36 -5.10 -11.51
N TYR A 60 5.63 -4.01 -11.37
CA TYR A 60 6.23 -2.71 -11.07
C TYR A 60 5.38 -1.95 -10.07
N VAL A 61 6.04 -1.18 -9.22
CA VAL A 61 5.38 -0.27 -8.29
C VAL A 61 5.27 1.10 -8.92
N TYR A 62 4.10 1.72 -8.77
CA TYR A 62 3.81 3.04 -9.29
C TYR A 62 3.34 3.96 -8.19
N GLN A 63 3.97 5.13 -8.08
CA GLN A 63 3.65 6.16 -7.11
C GLN A 63 3.79 7.53 -7.80
N GLU A 64 2.81 8.41 -7.59
CA GLU A 64 2.86 9.82 -8.01
C GLU A 64 3.32 10.10 -9.44
N GLY A 65 2.99 9.22 -10.39
CA GLY A 65 3.35 9.43 -11.80
C GLY A 65 4.57 8.64 -12.27
N THR A 66 5.34 8.05 -11.36
CA THR A 66 6.60 7.37 -11.67
C THR A 66 6.63 5.92 -11.19
N SER A 67 7.42 5.09 -11.88
CA SER A 67 7.76 3.75 -11.40
C SER A 67 8.93 3.80 -10.44
N ILE A 68 8.83 3.07 -9.33
CA ILE A 68 9.86 2.96 -8.30
C ILE A 68 10.12 1.50 -7.96
N SER A 69 11.26 1.20 -7.35
CA SER A 69 11.57 -0.17 -6.93
C SER A 69 10.65 -0.62 -5.80
N ALA A 70 10.28 -1.91 -5.80
CA ALA A 70 9.56 -2.51 -4.69
C ALA A 70 10.36 -2.44 -3.38
N ALA A 71 11.69 -2.57 -3.47
CA ALA A 71 12.58 -2.49 -2.30
C ALA A 71 12.50 -1.12 -1.61
N ASP A 72 12.44 -0.02 -2.39
CA ASP A 72 12.37 1.34 -1.85
C ASP A 72 11.06 1.57 -1.07
N ILE A 73 9.95 1.00 -1.54
CA ILE A 73 8.65 1.09 -0.87
C ILE A 73 8.63 0.26 0.41
N LEU A 74 9.20 -0.95 0.39
CA LEU A 74 9.24 -1.82 1.57
C LEU A 74 10.14 -1.26 2.70
N GLN A 75 11.10 -0.40 2.39
CA GLN A 75 11.94 0.27 3.39
C GLN A 75 11.21 1.43 4.09
N ARG A 76 10.08 1.91 3.57
CA ARG A 76 9.37 3.04 4.17
C ARG A 76 8.58 2.60 5.38
N LYS A 77 8.51 3.49 6.37
CA LYS A 77 7.92 3.21 7.69
C LYS A 77 6.45 2.82 7.63
N ARG A 78 5.66 3.46 6.76
CA ARG A 78 4.24 3.16 6.57
C ARG A 78 3.90 3.27 5.09
N THR A 79 3.38 2.19 4.55
CA THR A 79 2.94 2.12 3.17
C THR A 79 1.57 1.47 3.09
N ASN A 80 0.83 1.83 2.06
CA ASN A 80 -0.48 1.27 1.79
C ASN A 80 -0.60 0.91 0.31
N LEU A 81 -0.87 -0.37 0.04
CA LEU A 81 -1.18 -0.83 -1.30
C LEU A 81 -2.59 -0.35 -1.66
N ARG A 82 -2.67 0.73 -2.44
CA ARG A 82 -3.95 1.32 -2.84
C ARG A 82 -4.68 0.47 -3.88
N ASN A 83 -3.95 0.02 -4.90
CA ASN A 83 -4.50 -0.82 -5.97
C ASN A 83 -3.51 -1.92 -6.34
N LEU A 84 -4.02 -3.14 -6.51
CA LEU A 84 -3.39 -4.18 -7.28
C LEU A 84 -4.04 -4.21 -8.67
N VAL A 85 -3.24 -4.01 -9.71
CA VAL A 85 -3.69 -4.02 -11.11
C VAL A 85 -3.06 -5.20 -11.81
N VAL A 86 -3.89 -6.14 -12.24
CA VAL A 86 -3.46 -7.26 -13.08
C VAL A 86 -3.78 -6.91 -14.53
N LEU A 87 -2.79 -7.06 -15.40
CA LEU A 87 -2.93 -6.75 -16.82
C LEU A 87 -2.24 -7.80 -17.69
N SER A 88 -2.67 -7.86 -18.95
CA SER A 88 -2.00 -8.58 -20.03
C SER A 88 -1.72 -7.53 -21.09
N ALA A 89 -0.47 -7.05 -21.12
CA ALA A 89 0.00 -6.09 -22.10
C ALA A 89 1.32 -6.60 -22.71
N PRO A 90 1.49 -6.46 -24.03
CA PRO A 90 2.70 -6.94 -24.70
C PRO A 90 3.94 -6.18 -24.21
N GLY A 91 4.98 -6.93 -23.87
CA GLY A 91 6.28 -6.42 -23.43
C GLY A 91 6.40 -6.18 -21.92
N VAL A 92 7.61 -5.87 -21.48
CA VAL A 92 7.95 -5.62 -20.08
C VAL A 92 8.07 -4.12 -19.85
N HIS A 93 7.35 -3.59 -18.86
CA HIS A 93 7.45 -2.17 -18.50
C HIS A 93 8.90 -1.85 -18.06
N PRO A 94 9.48 -0.70 -18.45
CA PRO A 94 10.90 -0.40 -18.17
C PRO A 94 11.29 -0.44 -16.69
N GLY A 95 10.35 -0.10 -15.79
CA GLY A 95 10.52 -0.18 -14.35
C GLY A 95 10.05 -1.50 -13.71
N ALA A 96 9.83 -2.55 -14.50
CA ALA A 96 9.36 -3.82 -13.99
C ALA A 96 10.48 -4.74 -13.50
N GLU A 97 10.22 -5.36 -12.38
CA GLU A 97 11.04 -6.36 -11.73
C GLU A 97 10.41 -7.75 -11.97
N LYS A 98 11.24 -8.75 -12.22
CA LYS A 98 10.78 -10.15 -12.33
C LYS A 98 10.35 -10.64 -10.95
N ILE A 99 9.13 -11.14 -10.83
CA ILE A 99 8.67 -11.82 -9.62
C ILE A 99 9.41 -13.17 -9.56
N THR A 100 10.03 -13.45 -8.42
CA THR A 100 10.76 -14.71 -8.18
C THR A 100 10.22 -15.39 -6.95
N ASP A 101 10.25 -16.72 -6.92
CA ASP A 101 9.83 -17.55 -5.78
C ASP A 101 10.79 -17.47 -4.58
N LYS A 102 11.59 -16.40 -4.45
CA LYS A 102 12.47 -16.25 -3.30
C LYS A 102 11.59 -16.14 -2.05
N GLU A 103 11.64 -17.17 -1.21
CA GLU A 103 11.05 -17.16 0.12
C GLU A 103 11.45 -15.86 0.80
N SER A 104 10.45 -15.03 1.08
CA SER A 104 10.64 -13.85 1.90
C SER A 104 10.92 -14.36 3.30
N LYS A 105 12.21 -14.46 3.66
CA LYS A 105 12.62 -14.55 5.07
C LYS A 105 12.27 -13.22 5.72
N MET A 106 11.01 -13.08 6.14
CA MET A 106 10.57 -12.10 7.13
C MET A 106 10.89 -12.63 8.53
#